data_AF-A0A094FX30-F1
#
_entry.id   AF-A0A094FX30-F1
#
_cell.length_a   1.000
_cell.length_b   1.000
_cell.length_c   1.000
_cell.angle_alpha   90.00
_cell.angle_beta   90.00
_cell.angle_gamma   90.00
#
_symmetry.space_group_name_H-M   'P 1'
#
loop_
_entity.id
_entity.type
_entity.pdbx_description
1 polymer ?
#
loop_
_entity_poly.entity_id
_entity_poly.type
_entity_poly.pdbx_seq_one_letter_code
_entity_poly.pdbx_strand_id
1 'polypeptide(L)'
;YLGASQPIAVQAGTWTPAVDAESQDNWDILVGSALGKTSIIQAGNSNTSPPTWGAAELIATENATAKSFVYDYAHHNYPGGTLIALMSHSGIVSNMAQFTADIAAAVTTGKDYVLGETNSVSGGGASTVSPLFGAALWTMDYVLLAASRGIKRSYFHHGTIGACYYCWWGRYDMGSPYYGAYTATAAMAGGSYISVLDAGTTNYAAYIIYDSSKKPLQALLYNSDYYSGTGTRGSEVFTLSGLTLSTIKAKRLTAANSNSRVDQGSNPTFGGQTFANGTCVIGGTATYESTTVSSGAASFTVLASEALVLYLQ
;
A
#
# COMPACT_ATOMS: atom_id res chain seq x y z
N TYR A 1 -28.32 -6.47 -5.84
CA TYR A 1 -28.68 -5.20 -6.49
C TYR A 1 -29.21 -5.45 -7.90
N LEU A 2 -30.43 -5.99 -8.07
CA LEU A 2 -31.02 -6.31 -9.38
C LEU A 2 -32.42 -5.68 -9.57
N GLY A 3 -32.78 -4.68 -8.76
CA GLY A 3 -34.17 -4.19 -8.65
C GLY A 3 -34.39 -2.71 -9.00
N ALA A 4 -33.38 -1.99 -9.45
CA ALA A 4 -33.56 -0.61 -9.93
C ALA A 4 -33.16 -0.56 -11.40
N SER A 5 -33.98 0.09 -12.23
CA SER A 5 -33.71 0.44 -13.61
C SER A 5 -32.39 1.22 -13.70
N GLN A 6 -31.28 0.50 -13.79
CA GLN A 6 -29.95 1.06 -14.01
C GLN A 6 -29.98 1.74 -15.39
N PRO A 7 -29.72 3.04 -15.52
CA PRO A 7 -29.85 3.73 -16.81
C PRO A 7 -28.80 3.30 -17.84
N ILE A 8 -27.83 2.46 -17.44
CA ILE A 8 -26.67 2.06 -18.22
C ILE A 8 -26.77 0.56 -18.55
N ALA A 9 -26.47 0.21 -19.80
CA ALA A 9 -26.56 -1.14 -20.39
C ALA A 9 -27.89 -1.89 -20.20
N VAL A 10 -29.03 -1.17 -20.13
CA VAL A 10 -30.38 -1.76 -20.02
C VAL A 10 -30.65 -2.84 -21.09
N GLN A 11 -30.17 -2.62 -22.32
CA GLN A 11 -30.38 -3.53 -23.45
C GLN A 11 -29.53 -4.80 -23.36
N ALA A 12 -28.44 -4.79 -22.60
CA ALA A 12 -27.53 -5.94 -22.49
C ALA A 12 -28.10 -7.07 -21.62
N GLY A 13 -29.11 -6.79 -20.79
CA GLY A 13 -29.80 -7.76 -19.95
C GLY A 13 -28.97 -8.33 -18.77
N THR A 14 -27.64 -8.32 -18.85
CA THR A 14 -26.73 -8.73 -17.77
C THR A 14 -25.46 -7.88 -17.80
N TRP A 15 -25.01 -7.43 -16.63
CA TRP A 15 -23.74 -6.72 -16.46
C TRP A 15 -22.59 -7.73 -16.42
N THR A 16 -21.84 -7.83 -17.50
CA THR A 16 -20.66 -8.70 -17.65
C THR A 16 -19.42 -7.85 -17.90
N PRO A 17 -18.19 -8.37 -17.73
CA PRO A 17 -16.97 -7.60 -18.00
C PRO A 17 -16.93 -6.96 -19.40
N ALA A 18 -17.39 -7.67 -20.43
CA ALA A 18 -17.44 -7.13 -21.79
C ALA A 18 -18.46 -5.98 -21.94
N VAL A 19 -19.63 -6.10 -21.30
CA VAL A 19 -20.69 -5.07 -21.33
C VAL A 19 -20.26 -3.82 -20.57
N ASP A 20 -19.57 -4.00 -19.45
CA ASP A 20 -18.99 -2.91 -18.67
C ASP A 20 -17.87 -2.20 -19.43
N ALA A 21 -16.97 -2.94 -20.07
CA ALA A 21 -15.92 -2.37 -20.90
C ALA A 21 -16.48 -1.55 -22.08
N GLU A 22 -17.46 -2.09 -22.81
CA GLU A 22 -18.15 -1.33 -23.87
C GLU A 22 -18.85 -0.08 -23.32
N SER A 23 -19.45 -0.17 -22.13
CA SER A 23 -20.07 0.97 -21.47
C SER A 23 -19.03 2.03 -21.11
N GLN A 24 -17.88 1.64 -20.55
CA GLN A 24 -16.78 2.54 -20.21
C GLN A 24 -16.24 3.23 -21.47
N ASP A 25 -15.92 2.49 -22.52
CA ASP A 25 -15.45 3.04 -23.80
C ASP A 25 -16.39 4.12 -24.36
N ASN A 26 -17.69 3.87 -24.31
CA ASN A 26 -18.71 4.82 -24.76
C ASN A 26 -18.76 6.07 -23.87
N TRP A 27 -18.75 5.90 -22.55
CA TRP A 27 -18.75 7.01 -21.60
C TRP A 27 -17.49 7.86 -21.72
N ASP A 28 -16.34 7.24 -21.95
CA ASP A 28 -15.07 7.92 -22.10
C ASP A 28 -15.07 8.86 -23.30
N ILE A 29 -15.57 8.36 -24.43
CA ILE A 29 -15.72 9.15 -25.65
C ILE A 29 -16.74 10.29 -25.44
N LEU A 30 -17.90 9.99 -24.86
CA LEU A 30 -18.98 10.97 -24.69
C LEU A 30 -18.57 12.11 -23.74
N VAL A 31 -18.04 11.78 -22.56
CA VAL A 31 -17.62 12.75 -21.55
C VAL A 31 -16.39 13.52 -22.03
N GLY A 32 -15.39 12.82 -22.55
CA GLY A 32 -14.17 13.42 -23.07
C GLY A 32 -14.44 14.40 -24.21
N SER A 33 -15.29 14.02 -25.16
CA SER A 33 -15.68 14.89 -26.29
C SER A 33 -16.51 16.09 -25.84
N ALA A 34 -17.47 15.88 -24.92
CA ALA A 34 -18.30 16.97 -24.40
C ALA A 34 -17.48 18.02 -23.64
N LEU A 35 -16.43 17.59 -22.93
CA LEU A 35 -15.53 18.47 -22.20
C LEU A 35 -14.39 19.03 -23.04
N GLY A 36 -14.15 18.47 -24.23
CA GLY A 36 -13.02 18.83 -25.09
C GLY A 36 -11.65 18.59 -24.43
N LYS A 37 -11.54 17.58 -23.56
CA LYS A 37 -10.33 17.29 -22.77
C LYS A 37 -9.95 15.82 -22.83
N THR A 38 -8.70 15.55 -23.16
CA THR A 38 -8.07 14.22 -23.14
C THR A 38 -7.45 13.90 -21.79
N SER A 39 -7.25 12.62 -21.49
CA SER A 39 -6.58 12.15 -20.27
C SER A 39 -7.19 12.73 -18.99
N ILE A 40 -8.51 12.52 -18.82
CA ILE A 40 -9.27 13.00 -17.65
C ILE A 40 -9.94 11.87 -16.86
N ILE A 41 -9.89 10.64 -17.38
CA ILE A 41 -10.67 9.51 -16.86
C ILE A 41 -9.75 8.50 -16.20
N GLN A 42 -10.05 8.13 -14.97
CA GLN A 42 -9.49 6.93 -14.34
C GLN A 42 -10.40 5.75 -14.72
N ALA A 43 -9.90 4.88 -15.60
CA ALA A 43 -10.67 3.79 -16.19
C ALA A 43 -10.50 2.48 -15.43
N GLY A 44 -11.49 1.60 -15.50
CA GLY A 44 -11.63 0.47 -14.57
C GLY A 44 -12.28 0.90 -13.25
N ASN A 45 -12.38 -0.03 -12.28
CA ASN A 45 -12.73 0.14 -10.85
C ASN A 45 -13.66 -0.99 -10.35
N SER A 46 -13.07 -2.17 -10.10
CA SER A 46 -13.77 -3.28 -9.45
C SER A 46 -13.00 -3.78 -8.24
N ASN A 47 -13.71 -4.34 -7.25
CA ASN A 47 -13.11 -5.02 -6.11
C ASN A 47 -13.06 -6.55 -6.28
N THR A 48 -13.56 -7.07 -7.41
CA THR A 48 -13.37 -8.49 -7.75
C THR A 48 -11.94 -8.67 -8.25
N SER A 49 -11.22 -9.70 -7.79
CA SER A 49 -9.85 -9.94 -8.24
C SER A 49 -9.75 -10.06 -9.78
N PRO A 50 -8.73 -9.43 -10.40
CA PRO A 50 -8.42 -9.64 -11.80
C PRO A 50 -8.20 -11.12 -12.12
N PRO A 51 -8.46 -11.58 -13.36
CA PRO A 51 -8.65 -10.75 -14.56
C PRO A 51 -10.02 -10.08 -14.66
N THR A 52 -11.02 -10.55 -13.91
CA THR A 52 -12.40 -10.06 -13.99
C THR A 52 -12.47 -8.54 -13.77
N TRP A 53 -13.00 -7.80 -14.75
CA TRP A 53 -13.09 -6.33 -14.72
C TRP A 53 -11.73 -5.62 -14.63
N GLY A 54 -10.64 -6.34 -14.96
CA GLY A 54 -9.28 -5.84 -14.90
C GLY A 54 -8.95 -4.92 -16.06
N ALA A 55 -7.92 -4.10 -15.89
CA ALA A 55 -7.48 -3.17 -16.94
C ALA A 55 -7.06 -3.89 -18.22
N ALA A 56 -6.49 -5.11 -18.14
CA ALA A 56 -6.13 -5.86 -19.34
C ALA A 56 -7.37 -6.24 -20.18
N GLU A 57 -8.50 -6.57 -19.55
CA GLU A 57 -9.76 -6.86 -20.25
C GLU A 57 -10.32 -5.58 -20.90
N LEU A 58 -10.30 -4.45 -20.19
CA LEU A 58 -10.77 -3.16 -20.70
C LEU A 58 -9.91 -2.63 -21.85
N ILE A 59 -8.59 -2.61 -21.69
CA ILE A 59 -7.64 -2.09 -22.70
C ILE A 59 -7.78 -2.80 -24.05
N ALA A 60 -8.17 -4.08 -24.02
CA ALA A 60 -8.38 -4.90 -25.21
C ALA A 60 -9.62 -4.49 -26.02
N THR A 61 -10.61 -3.81 -25.43
CA THR A 61 -11.81 -3.32 -26.14
C THR A 61 -11.63 -1.90 -26.67
N GLU A 62 -10.81 -1.09 -26.01
CA GLU A 62 -10.65 0.32 -26.32
C GLU A 62 -10.05 0.59 -27.71
N ASN A 63 -10.76 1.43 -28.47
CA ASN A 63 -10.20 2.08 -29.66
C ASN A 63 -9.30 3.28 -29.29
N ALA A 64 -8.62 3.84 -30.30
CA ALA A 64 -7.70 4.97 -30.11
C ALA A 64 -8.38 6.22 -29.53
N THR A 65 -9.66 6.45 -29.83
CA THR A 65 -10.42 7.60 -29.33
C THR A 65 -10.71 7.44 -27.84
N ALA A 66 -11.27 6.31 -27.40
CA ALA A 66 -11.53 6.02 -25.98
C ALA A 66 -10.24 6.13 -25.16
N LYS A 67 -9.18 5.44 -25.60
CA LYS A 67 -7.85 5.44 -24.98
C LYS A 67 -7.21 6.83 -24.83
N SER A 68 -7.57 7.78 -25.70
CA SER A 68 -7.07 9.17 -25.62
C SER A 68 -7.65 9.93 -24.41
N PHE A 69 -8.84 9.54 -23.95
CA PHE A 69 -9.53 10.14 -22.81
C PHE A 69 -9.12 9.54 -21.46
N VAL A 70 -8.60 8.32 -21.45
CA VAL A 70 -8.04 7.67 -20.26
C VAL A 70 -6.76 8.37 -19.78
N TYR A 71 -6.71 8.67 -18.48
CA TYR A 71 -5.57 9.22 -17.75
C TYR A 71 -4.71 8.11 -17.14
N ASP A 72 -5.35 7.24 -16.35
CA ASP A 72 -4.74 6.04 -15.76
C ASP A 72 -5.77 4.91 -15.68
N TYR A 73 -5.28 3.69 -15.52
CA TYR A 73 -6.11 2.51 -15.27
C TYR A 73 -6.06 2.15 -13.79
N ALA A 74 -7.19 1.72 -13.26
CA ALA A 74 -7.37 1.49 -11.85
C ALA A 74 -8.12 0.20 -11.53
N HIS A 75 -7.84 -0.32 -10.34
CA HIS A 75 -8.61 -1.40 -9.73
C HIS A 75 -8.75 -1.17 -8.23
N HIS A 76 -9.77 -1.77 -7.62
CA HIS A 76 -9.91 -1.73 -6.17
C HIS A 76 -9.28 -2.97 -5.54
N ASN A 77 -8.71 -2.84 -4.34
CA ASN A 77 -8.17 -4.00 -3.64
C ASN A 77 -8.38 -3.91 -2.12
N TYR A 78 -9.11 -4.89 -1.60
CA TYR A 78 -9.30 -5.10 -0.17
C TYR A 78 -8.96 -6.55 0.19
N PRO A 79 -7.73 -6.84 0.68
CA PRO A 79 -7.27 -8.21 0.92
C PRO A 79 -8.15 -8.99 1.92
N GLY A 80 -8.74 -8.31 2.91
CA GLY A 80 -9.59 -8.95 3.91
C GLY A 80 -8.80 -9.87 4.86
N GLY A 81 -9.46 -10.91 5.37
CA GLY A 81 -8.84 -11.95 6.18
C GLY A 81 -8.61 -11.58 7.65
N THR A 82 -7.74 -12.33 8.32
CA THR A 82 -7.32 -12.08 9.71
C THR A 82 -6.16 -11.09 9.75
N LEU A 83 -5.90 -10.48 10.91
CA LEU A 83 -4.73 -9.59 11.06
C LEU A 83 -3.41 -10.29 10.71
N ILE A 84 -3.25 -11.56 11.11
CA ILE A 84 -2.05 -12.36 10.85
C ILE A 84 -1.85 -12.53 9.34
N ALA A 85 -2.92 -12.89 8.61
CA ALA A 85 -2.86 -13.06 7.17
C ALA A 85 -2.63 -11.72 6.45
N LEU A 86 -3.28 -10.65 6.92
CA LEU A 86 -3.17 -9.31 6.33
C LEU A 86 -1.73 -8.79 6.44
N MET A 87 -1.11 -8.87 7.61
CA MET A 87 0.23 -8.31 7.81
C MET A 87 1.35 -9.18 7.23
N SER A 88 1.09 -10.45 6.88
CA SER A 88 2.14 -11.33 6.36
C SER A 88 2.75 -10.81 5.07
N HIS A 89 4.08 -10.65 5.03
CA HIS A 89 4.79 -10.16 3.84
C HIS A 89 4.54 -11.06 2.61
N SER A 90 4.73 -12.39 2.73
CA SER A 90 4.41 -13.33 1.66
C SER A 90 2.93 -13.29 1.21
N GLY A 91 2.01 -13.02 2.14
CA GLY A 91 0.60 -12.79 1.85
C GLY A 91 0.38 -11.54 1.00
N ILE A 92 1.05 -10.44 1.34
CA ILE A 92 1.04 -9.17 0.60
C ILE A 92 1.64 -9.35 -0.81
N VAL A 93 2.74 -10.09 -0.92
CA VAL A 93 3.38 -10.47 -2.20
C VAL A 93 2.43 -11.23 -3.10
N SER A 94 1.72 -12.21 -2.55
CA SER A 94 0.74 -13.02 -3.27
C SER A 94 -0.46 -12.18 -3.69
N ASN A 95 -0.98 -11.34 -2.79
CA ASN A 95 -2.11 -10.45 -3.08
C ASN A 95 -1.76 -9.45 -4.19
N MET A 96 -0.58 -8.84 -4.19
CA MET A 96 -0.15 -7.93 -5.26
C MET A 96 0.10 -8.64 -6.60
N ALA A 97 0.30 -9.96 -6.62
CA ALA A 97 0.68 -10.67 -7.85
C ALA A 97 -0.47 -10.73 -8.85
N GLN A 98 -1.72 -10.66 -8.36
CA GLN A 98 -2.93 -10.68 -9.19
C GLN A 98 -3.00 -9.51 -10.19
N PHE A 99 -2.29 -8.40 -9.93
CA PHE A 99 -2.32 -7.20 -10.78
C PHE A 99 -1.25 -7.18 -11.88
N THR A 100 -0.41 -8.22 -11.98
CA THR A 100 0.73 -8.25 -12.91
C THR A 100 0.31 -8.05 -14.38
N ALA A 101 -0.77 -8.72 -14.80
CA ALA A 101 -1.27 -8.63 -16.16
C ALA A 101 -1.83 -7.22 -16.46
N ASP A 102 -2.57 -6.64 -15.51
CA ASP A 102 -3.16 -5.30 -15.65
C ASP A 102 -2.09 -4.21 -15.71
N ILE A 103 -1.08 -4.29 -14.84
CA ILE A 103 0.07 -3.37 -14.87
C ILE A 103 0.78 -3.46 -16.23
N ALA A 104 1.05 -4.67 -16.72
CA ALA A 104 1.70 -4.87 -18.01
C ALA A 104 0.85 -4.30 -19.17
N ALA A 105 -0.47 -4.51 -19.14
CA ALA A 105 -1.38 -3.98 -20.14
C ALA A 105 -1.39 -2.44 -20.14
N ALA A 106 -1.51 -1.80 -18.97
CA ALA A 106 -1.48 -0.35 -18.85
C ALA A 106 -0.18 0.26 -19.42
N VAL A 107 0.97 -0.37 -19.17
CA VAL A 107 2.25 0.06 -19.73
C VAL A 107 2.25 0.07 -21.27
N THR A 108 1.57 -0.87 -21.93
CA THR A 108 1.48 -0.89 -23.42
C THR A 108 0.76 0.31 -24.00
N THR A 109 -0.07 0.97 -23.20
CA THR A 109 -0.83 2.17 -23.59
C THR A 109 -0.09 3.47 -23.25
N GLY A 110 1.05 3.39 -22.56
CA GLY A 110 1.77 4.55 -22.03
C GLY A 110 1.04 5.25 -20.88
N LYS A 111 0.12 4.56 -20.20
CA LYS A 111 -0.65 5.06 -19.05
C LYS A 111 -0.21 4.39 -17.75
N ASP A 112 -0.46 5.08 -16.65
CA ASP A 112 -0.17 4.56 -15.31
C ASP A 112 -1.22 3.50 -14.91
N TYR A 113 -0.80 2.59 -14.03
CA TYR A 113 -1.71 1.71 -13.29
C TYR A 113 -1.72 2.11 -11.82
N VAL A 114 -2.89 2.18 -11.21
CA VAL A 114 -3.09 2.62 -9.83
C VAL A 114 -4.06 1.72 -9.09
N LEU A 115 -4.01 1.74 -7.76
CA LEU A 115 -5.08 1.20 -6.94
C LEU A 115 -6.07 2.34 -6.65
N GLY A 116 -7.09 2.45 -7.51
CA GLY A 116 -8.12 3.52 -7.47
C GLY A 116 -8.89 3.57 -6.15
N GLU A 117 -8.96 2.45 -5.46
CA GLU A 117 -9.43 2.37 -4.09
C GLU A 117 -8.81 1.17 -3.38
N THR A 118 -8.30 1.34 -2.17
CA THR A 118 -7.77 0.21 -1.40
C THR A 118 -7.90 0.43 0.09
N ASN A 119 -8.03 -0.66 0.84
CA ASN A 119 -7.75 -0.68 2.27
C ASN A 119 -7.64 -2.13 2.79
N SER A 120 -7.47 -2.30 4.09
CA SER A 120 -7.33 -3.62 4.74
C SER A 120 -8.54 -4.54 4.51
N VAL A 121 -9.75 -4.09 4.86
CA VAL A 121 -11.01 -4.86 4.75
C VAL A 121 -12.10 -3.93 4.21
N SER A 122 -12.93 -4.39 3.29
CA SER A 122 -14.01 -3.59 2.69
C SER A 122 -15.13 -3.25 3.69
N GLY A 123 -16.10 -2.42 3.27
CA GLY A 123 -17.30 -2.14 4.08
C GLY A 123 -17.05 -1.30 5.34
N GLY A 124 -16.03 -0.44 5.33
CA GLY A 124 -15.63 0.37 6.48
C GLY A 124 -14.57 -0.29 7.37
N GLY A 125 -14.15 -1.52 7.07
CA GLY A 125 -13.10 -2.24 7.79
C GLY A 125 -13.64 -3.16 8.87
N ALA A 126 -12.74 -3.95 9.48
CA ALA A 126 -13.06 -4.87 10.56
C ALA A 126 -12.37 -4.46 11.86
N SER A 127 -13.11 -4.45 12.97
CA SER A 127 -12.61 -4.03 14.30
C SER A 127 -11.42 -4.85 14.81
N THR A 128 -11.31 -6.10 14.36
CA THR A 128 -10.27 -7.06 14.71
C THR A 128 -9.10 -7.08 13.74
N VAL A 129 -9.07 -6.15 12.78
CA VAL A 129 -8.05 -6.12 11.72
C VAL A 129 -7.61 -4.68 11.45
N SER A 130 -8.52 -3.88 10.91
CA SER A 130 -8.25 -2.57 10.32
C SER A 130 -7.68 -1.50 11.26
N PRO A 131 -8.10 -1.38 12.54
CA PRO A 131 -7.58 -0.33 13.42
C PRO A 131 -6.29 -0.75 14.14
N LEU A 132 -5.84 -2.00 13.95
CA LEU A 132 -4.73 -2.59 14.70
C LEU A 132 -3.37 -2.19 14.10
N PHE A 133 -2.33 -2.21 14.92
CA PHE A 133 -0.97 -1.92 14.49
C PHE A 133 -0.46 -2.86 13.38
N GLY A 134 -0.89 -4.12 13.37
CA GLY A 134 -0.61 -5.02 12.24
C GLY A 134 -1.10 -4.48 10.89
N ALA A 135 -2.21 -3.74 10.85
CA ALA A 135 -2.68 -3.07 9.62
C ALA A 135 -1.80 -1.86 9.24
N ALA A 136 -1.10 -1.24 10.19
CA ALA A 136 -0.08 -0.24 9.91
C ALA A 136 1.13 -0.85 9.21
N LEU A 137 1.62 -1.99 9.72
CA LEU A 137 2.70 -2.74 9.10
C LEU A 137 2.32 -3.22 7.69
N TRP A 138 1.10 -3.74 7.52
CA TRP A 138 0.53 -4.04 6.21
C TRP A 138 0.53 -2.81 5.29
N THR A 139 -0.01 -1.67 5.74
CA THR A 139 -0.09 -0.43 4.93
C THR A 139 1.28 -0.02 4.41
N MET A 140 2.30 -0.11 5.27
CA MET A 140 3.68 0.23 4.91
C MET A 140 4.23 -0.71 3.83
N ASP A 141 4.19 -2.02 4.08
CA ASP A 141 4.73 -3.03 3.17
C ASP A 141 3.97 -3.06 1.84
N TYR A 142 2.64 -2.96 1.90
CA TYR A 142 1.75 -2.88 0.74
C TYR A 142 2.08 -1.72 -0.19
N VAL A 143 2.34 -0.53 0.34
CA VAL A 143 2.70 0.65 -0.46
C VAL A 143 4.09 0.49 -1.10
N LEU A 144 5.08 0.00 -0.36
CA LEU A 144 6.43 -0.22 -0.88
C LEU A 144 6.44 -1.29 -1.97
N LEU A 145 5.69 -2.38 -1.78
CA LEU A 145 5.56 -3.43 -2.77
C LEU A 145 4.76 -2.98 -4.01
N ALA A 146 3.69 -2.22 -3.83
CA ALA A 146 2.93 -1.65 -4.94
C ALA A 146 3.84 -0.77 -5.81
N ALA A 147 4.63 0.13 -5.18
CA ALA A 147 5.58 0.99 -5.87
C ALA A 147 6.65 0.19 -6.63
N SER A 148 7.20 -0.87 -6.01
CA SER A 148 8.23 -1.70 -6.66
C SER A 148 7.72 -2.51 -7.85
N ARG A 149 6.42 -2.77 -7.90
CA ARG A 149 5.74 -3.44 -9.02
C ARG A 149 5.24 -2.49 -10.10
N GLY A 150 5.44 -1.18 -9.95
CA GLY A 150 5.04 -0.19 -10.94
C GLY A 150 3.62 0.34 -10.78
N ILE A 151 2.91 0.01 -9.69
CA ILE A 151 1.68 0.68 -9.31
C ILE A 151 2.04 2.09 -8.85
N LYS A 152 1.52 3.10 -9.53
CA LYS A 152 2.00 4.49 -9.38
C LYS A 152 1.39 5.23 -8.21
N ARG A 153 0.17 4.87 -7.82
CA ARG A 153 -0.56 5.49 -6.70
C ARG A 153 -1.47 4.46 -6.04
N SER A 154 -1.66 4.61 -4.73
CA SER A 154 -2.60 3.83 -3.94
C SER A 154 -3.53 4.79 -3.20
N TYR A 155 -4.81 4.77 -3.55
CA TYR A 155 -5.83 5.63 -2.93
C TYR A 155 -6.50 4.90 -1.78
N PHE A 156 -6.07 5.20 -0.56
CA PHE A 156 -6.66 4.57 0.63
C PHE A 156 -8.04 5.12 0.93
N HIS A 157 -9.05 4.26 0.83
CA HIS A 157 -10.43 4.67 1.07
C HIS A 157 -10.62 5.12 2.51
N HIS A 158 -11.33 6.24 2.67
CA HIS A 158 -11.75 6.76 3.95
C HIS A 158 -13.28 6.79 3.92
N GLY A 159 -13.89 5.86 4.66
CA GLY A 159 -15.33 5.68 4.67
C GLY A 159 -16.04 6.76 5.48
N THR A 160 -17.28 6.48 5.88
CA THR A 160 -18.06 7.39 6.71
C THR A 160 -17.33 7.71 8.02
N ILE A 161 -17.11 8.99 8.29
CA ILE A 161 -16.48 9.47 9.53
C ILE A 161 -17.25 8.94 10.74
N GLY A 162 -16.58 8.19 11.61
CA GLY A 162 -17.18 7.57 12.80
C GLY A 162 -17.68 6.13 12.61
N ALA A 163 -17.69 5.60 11.39
CA ALA A 163 -18.02 4.20 11.08
C ALA A 163 -16.95 3.57 10.16
N CYS A 164 -15.69 3.82 10.50
CA CYS A 164 -14.55 3.49 9.64
C CYS A 164 -13.36 3.02 10.48
N TYR A 165 -13.12 1.71 10.52
CA TYR A 165 -12.02 1.11 11.27
C TYR A 165 -10.67 1.26 10.60
N TYR A 166 -10.63 1.41 9.27
CA TYR A 166 -9.39 1.57 8.53
C TYR A 166 -8.97 3.02 8.31
N CYS A 167 -9.78 3.99 8.74
CA CYS A 167 -9.52 5.40 8.50
C CYS A 167 -8.26 5.83 9.26
N TRP A 168 -7.42 6.60 8.58
CA TRP A 168 -6.20 7.14 9.16
C TRP A 168 -6.49 8.30 10.10
N TRP A 169 -7.60 9.00 9.82
CA TRP A 169 -8.08 10.15 10.57
C TRP A 169 -9.49 9.83 11.08
N GLY A 170 -9.64 9.80 12.39
CA GLY A 170 -10.94 9.71 13.06
C GLY A 170 -11.35 11.05 13.67
N ARG A 171 -12.63 11.13 14.08
CA ARG A 171 -13.15 12.30 14.81
C ARG A 171 -12.42 12.51 16.15
N TYR A 172 -11.94 11.44 16.77
CA TYR A 172 -11.37 11.46 18.12
C TYR A 172 -9.98 10.82 18.23
N ASP A 173 -9.62 9.91 17.32
CA ASP A 173 -8.35 9.19 17.38
C ASP A 173 -7.69 9.10 16.01
N MET A 174 -6.36 9.07 16.00
CA MET A 174 -5.60 8.66 14.81
C MET A 174 -5.76 7.16 14.58
N GLY A 175 -5.88 6.74 13.32
CA GLY A 175 -5.85 5.33 12.96
C GLY A 175 -4.41 4.80 12.94
N SER A 176 -4.19 3.60 13.49
CA SER A 176 -2.90 2.91 13.38
C SER A 176 -2.34 2.86 11.95
N PRO A 177 -3.14 2.63 10.88
CA PRO A 177 -2.65 2.64 9.51
C PRO A 177 -1.87 3.91 9.09
N TYR A 178 -2.15 5.07 9.71
CA TYR A 178 -1.41 6.30 9.45
C TYR A 178 0.09 6.17 9.76
N TYR A 179 0.45 5.44 10.82
CA TYR A 179 1.86 5.20 11.17
C TYR A 179 2.58 4.38 10.08
N GLY A 180 1.87 3.46 9.44
CA GLY A 180 2.35 2.70 8.30
C GLY A 180 2.58 3.57 7.08
N ALA A 181 1.59 4.38 6.71
CA ALA A 181 1.67 5.32 5.60
C ALA A 181 2.80 6.35 5.80
N TYR A 182 2.95 6.88 7.01
CA TYR A 182 4.03 7.79 7.36
C TYR A 182 5.40 7.12 7.26
N THR A 183 5.52 5.86 7.71
CA THR A 183 6.77 5.10 7.62
C THR A 183 7.14 4.78 6.16
N ALA A 184 6.19 4.36 5.33
CA ALA A 184 6.44 4.17 3.89
C ALA A 184 6.85 5.46 3.20
N THR A 185 6.21 6.58 3.54
CA THR A 185 6.58 7.92 3.04
C THR A 185 8.00 8.29 3.47
N ALA A 186 8.35 8.06 4.73
CA ALA A 186 9.68 8.32 5.26
C ALA A 186 10.76 7.43 4.61
N ALA A 187 10.44 6.17 4.30
CA ALA A 187 11.35 5.24 3.63
C ALA A 187 11.57 5.55 2.15
N MET A 188 10.60 6.18 1.48
CA MET A 188 10.69 6.60 0.08
C MET A 188 11.10 8.07 -0.10
N ALA A 189 11.35 8.80 0.99
CA ALA A 189 11.60 10.25 0.93
C ALA A 189 12.87 10.56 0.12
N GLY A 190 12.73 11.35 -0.95
CA GLY A 190 13.83 11.67 -1.87
C GLY A 190 14.20 10.54 -2.85
N GLY A 191 13.50 9.39 -2.78
CA GLY A 191 13.69 8.26 -3.67
C GLY A 191 13.16 8.51 -5.09
N SER A 192 13.82 7.89 -6.07
CA SER A 192 13.40 7.82 -7.48
C SER A 192 13.23 6.39 -7.96
N TYR A 193 13.87 5.42 -7.32
CA TYR A 193 13.75 4.00 -7.62
C TYR A 193 13.63 3.18 -6.33
N ILE A 194 13.01 2.02 -6.44
CA ILE A 194 12.86 1.07 -5.34
C ILE A 194 13.18 -0.34 -5.85
N SER A 195 13.79 -1.18 -5.01
CA SER A 195 14.02 -2.59 -5.28
C SER A 195 13.68 -3.44 -4.07
N VAL A 196 13.08 -4.60 -4.32
CA VAL A 196 12.87 -5.65 -3.32
C VAL A 196 14.13 -6.53 -3.29
N LEU A 197 14.59 -6.92 -2.10
CA LEU A 197 15.80 -7.72 -1.90
C LEU A 197 15.53 -9.18 -1.53
N ASP A 198 14.28 -9.57 -1.41
CA ASP A 198 13.85 -10.91 -1.04
C ASP A 198 12.99 -11.57 -2.14
N ALA A 199 12.67 -12.85 -1.94
CA ALA A 199 11.88 -13.65 -2.88
C ALA A 199 10.36 -13.57 -2.63
N GLY A 200 9.93 -12.91 -1.56
CA GLY A 200 8.53 -12.76 -1.17
C GLY A 200 7.88 -14.03 -0.63
N THR A 201 8.68 -15.01 -0.17
CA THR A 201 8.20 -16.33 0.28
C THR A 201 8.19 -16.50 1.80
N THR A 202 8.68 -15.51 2.56
CA THR A 202 8.77 -15.55 4.02
C THR A 202 7.98 -14.40 4.65
N ASN A 203 8.07 -14.27 5.97
CA ASN A 203 7.51 -13.14 6.72
C ASN A 203 8.45 -11.92 6.76
N TYR A 204 9.55 -11.95 5.99
CA TYR A 204 10.60 -10.95 6.08
C TYR A 204 10.75 -10.23 4.75
N ALA A 205 10.72 -8.90 4.79
CA ALA A 205 10.90 -8.06 3.61
C ALA A 205 12.13 -7.18 3.75
N ALA A 206 12.78 -6.91 2.63
CA ALA A 206 13.81 -5.88 2.55
C ALA A 206 13.67 -5.05 1.27
N TYR A 207 13.61 -3.73 1.43
CA TYR A 207 13.52 -2.78 0.32
C TYR A 207 14.72 -1.85 0.31
N ILE A 208 15.25 -1.52 -0.87
CA ILE A 208 16.22 -0.43 -1.05
C ILE A 208 15.57 0.65 -1.89
N ILE A 209 15.65 1.88 -1.40
CA ILE A 209 15.23 3.08 -2.09
C ILE A 209 16.49 3.79 -2.58
N TYR A 210 16.49 4.18 -3.85
CA TYR A 210 17.61 4.84 -4.50
C TYR A 210 17.22 6.26 -4.92
N ASP A 211 18.18 7.17 -4.87
CA ASP A 211 18.03 8.52 -5.44
C ASP A 211 17.99 8.49 -6.98
N SER A 212 17.84 9.67 -7.59
CA SER A 212 17.81 9.84 -9.05
C SER A 212 19.13 9.45 -9.74
N SER A 213 20.24 9.43 -9.00
CA SER A 213 21.54 8.96 -9.47
C SER A 213 21.75 7.45 -9.25
N LYS A 214 20.70 6.73 -8.84
CA LYS A 214 20.69 5.29 -8.53
C LYS A 214 21.62 4.92 -7.37
N LYS A 215 21.91 5.83 -6.44
CA LYS A 215 22.64 5.50 -5.21
C LYS A 215 21.66 5.08 -4.11
N PRO A 216 21.94 4.03 -3.33
CA PRO A 216 21.10 3.63 -2.20
C PRO A 216 20.96 4.79 -1.22
N LEU A 217 19.73 5.27 -1.00
CA LEU A 217 19.40 6.39 -0.11
C LEU A 217 18.93 5.86 1.24
N GLN A 218 17.99 4.91 1.22
CA GLN A 218 17.39 4.32 2.40
C GLN A 218 17.16 2.82 2.18
N ALA A 219 17.08 2.07 3.27
CA ALA A 219 16.57 0.70 3.26
C ALA A 219 15.41 0.57 4.25
N LEU A 220 14.47 -0.33 3.97
CA LEU A 220 13.45 -0.74 4.93
C LEU A 220 13.56 -2.24 5.17
N LEU A 221 13.66 -2.63 6.44
CA LEU A 221 13.63 -4.02 6.90
C LEU A 221 12.32 -4.28 7.63
N TYR A 222 11.64 -5.36 7.32
CA TYR A 222 10.32 -5.67 7.88
C TYR A 222 10.27 -7.10 8.42
N ASN A 223 9.83 -7.24 9.68
CA ASN A 223 9.46 -8.51 10.27
C ASN A 223 7.94 -8.59 10.47
N SER A 224 7.28 -9.38 9.63
CA SER A 224 5.83 -9.58 9.65
C SER A 224 5.36 -10.69 10.57
N ASP A 225 6.24 -11.32 11.36
CA ASP A 225 5.82 -12.30 12.35
C ASP A 225 4.84 -11.64 13.33
N TYR A 226 3.72 -12.32 13.58
CA TYR A 226 2.70 -11.81 14.48
C TYR A 226 3.13 -11.98 15.95
N TYR A 227 3.09 -10.88 16.70
CA TYR A 227 3.20 -10.91 18.15
C TYR A 227 1.89 -10.46 18.80
N SER A 228 1.32 -11.31 19.65
CA SER A 228 0.06 -11.07 20.37
C SER A 228 0.20 -10.09 21.54
N GLY A 229 1.41 -9.88 22.06
CA GLY A 229 1.65 -9.23 23.35
C GLY A 229 1.80 -10.21 24.52
N THR A 230 1.76 -11.51 24.26
CA THR A 230 1.96 -12.56 25.27
C THR A 230 3.16 -13.44 24.93
N GLY A 231 3.91 -13.86 25.95
CA GLY A 231 5.14 -14.63 25.78
C GLY A 231 6.31 -13.79 25.27
N THR A 232 7.40 -14.47 24.89
CA THR A 232 8.62 -13.85 24.36
C THR A 232 8.39 -13.34 22.94
N ARG A 233 8.66 -12.06 22.69
CA ARG A 233 8.63 -11.48 21.34
C ARG A 233 9.82 -12.00 20.53
N GLY A 234 9.54 -12.69 19.42
CA GLY A 234 10.57 -13.18 18.50
C GLY A 234 11.31 -12.05 17.78
N SER A 235 12.38 -12.39 17.07
CA SER A 235 13.20 -11.44 16.33
C SER A 235 13.87 -12.09 15.12
N GLU A 236 14.14 -11.28 14.10
CA GLU A 236 14.93 -11.66 12.93
C GLU A 236 16.16 -10.75 12.80
N VAL A 237 17.28 -11.30 12.32
CA VAL A 237 18.54 -10.57 12.13
C VAL A 237 18.81 -10.39 10.64
N PHE A 238 18.63 -9.18 10.15
CA PHE A 238 18.93 -8.81 8.78
C PHE A 238 20.39 -8.41 8.65
N THR A 239 21.13 -9.04 7.75
CA THR A 239 22.53 -8.65 7.46
C THR A 239 22.60 -7.97 6.11
N LEU A 240 23.03 -6.71 6.09
CA LEU A 240 23.27 -5.95 4.88
C LEU A 240 24.77 -5.84 4.62
N SER A 241 25.15 -6.00 3.36
CA SER A 241 26.52 -5.84 2.87
C SER A 241 26.58 -4.79 1.76
N GLY A 242 27.79 -4.34 1.40
CA GLY A 242 27.98 -3.26 0.44
C GLY A 242 27.72 -1.86 1.02
N LEU A 243 27.70 -1.74 2.35
CA LEU A 243 27.54 -0.47 3.06
C LEU A 243 28.83 0.34 3.01
N THR A 244 28.71 1.65 2.74
CA THR A 244 29.87 2.56 2.61
C THR A 244 30.05 3.48 3.82
N LEU A 245 28.98 3.75 4.57
CA LEU A 245 29.04 4.55 5.80
C LEU A 245 29.70 3.74 6.93
N SER A 246 30.38 4.42 7.86
CA SER A 246 30.93 3.79 9.07
C SER A 246 29.86 3.47 10.12
N THR A 247 28.72 4.15 10.06
CA THR A 247 27.60 3.99 11.00
C THR A 247 26.30 4.25 10.25
N ILE A 248 25.34 3.35 10.44
CA ILE A 248 23.98 3.49 9.89
C ILE A 248 23.06 3.97 10.99
N LYS A 249 22.34 5.07 10.73
CA LYS A 249 21.23 5.51 11.57
C LYS A 249 19.96 4.81 11.14
N ALA A 250 19.06 4.55 12.09
CA ALA A 250 17.79 3.93 11.79
C ALA A 250 16.63 4.48 12.64
N LYS A 251 15.41 4.48 12.09
CA LYS A 251 14.16 4.74 12.82
C LYS A 251 13.27 3.50 12.78
N ARG A 252 12.73 3.13 13.94
CA ARG A 252 11.90 1.94 14.11
C ARG A 252 10.42 2.29 14.12
N LEU A 253 9.63 1.56 13.34
CA LEU A 253 8.18 1.48 13.49
C LEU A 253 7.86 0.31 14.42
N THR A 254 7.28 0.59 15.59
CA THR A 254 6.94 -0.44 16.58
C THR A 254 5.74 -0.05 17.44
N ALA A 255 5.17 -1.03 18.12
CA ALA A 255 4.17 -0.89 19.17
C ALA A 255 4.37 -2.00 20.21
N ALA A 256 3.50 -2.04 21.22
CA ALA A 256 3.54 -3.10 22.24
C ALA A 256 3.31 -4.50 21.63
N ASN A 257 2.42 -4.60 20.64
CA ASN A 257 2.14 -5.84 19.90
C ASN A 257 1.34 -5.56 18.61
N SER A 258 1.07 -6.59 17.79
CA SER A 258 0.28 -6.44 16.56
C SER A 258 -1.13 -5.91 16.79
N ASN A 259 -1.72 -6.17 17.96
CA ASN A 259 -3.09 -5.76 18.31
C ASN A 259 -3.16 -4.36 18.94
N SER A 260 -2.02 -3.66 19.07
CA SER A 260 -2.00 -2.29 19.58
C SER A 260 -2.94 -1.38 18.80
N ARG A 261 -3.62 -0.51 19.52
CA ARG A 261 -4.67 0.40 19.03
C ARG A 261 -4.54 1.76 19.70
N VAL A 262 -4.54 2.80 18.89
CA VAL A 262 -4.48 4.19 19.36
C VAL A 262 -5.69 4.53 20.23
N ASP A 263 -6.90 4.17 19.79
CA ASP A 263 -8.16 4.40 20.50
C ASP A 263 -8.33 3.57 21.78
N GLN A 264 -7.35 2.72 22.10
CA GLN A 264 -7.26 1.96 23.35
C GLN A 264 -6.02 2.34 24.18
N GLY A 265 -5.38 3.46 23.85
CA GLY A 265 -4.20 3.96 24.57
C GLY A 265 -2.90 3.20 24.28
N SER A 266 -2.89 2.28 23.31
CA SER A 266 -1.69 1.53 22.90
C SER A 266 -1.16 2.10 21.59
N ASN A 267 -0.52 3.26 21.67
CA ASN A 267 -0.03 4.00 20.52
C ASN A 267 1.20 3.32 19.89
N PRO A 268 1.20 3.08 18.57
CA PRO A 268 2.43 2.83 17.83
C PRO A 268 3.36 4.04 17.88
N THR A 269 4.63 3.83 17.51
CA THR A 269 5.61 4.90 17.34
C THR A 269 6.44 4.67 16.09
N PHE A 270 6.91 5.76 15.46
CA PHE A 270 7.95 5.73 14.44
C PHE A 270 9.14 6.58 14.88
N GLY A 271 10.29 5.95 15.16
CA GLY A 271 11.45 6.61 15.75
C GLY A 271 11.10 7.32 17.06
N GLY A 272 10.32 6.68 17.93
CA GLY A 272 9.89 7.24 19.22
C GLY A 272 8.81 8.32 19.15
N GLN A 273 8.32 8.67 17.96
CA GLN A 273 7.31 9.72 17.78
C GLN A 273 5.91 9.14 17.61
N THR A 274 4.92 9.85 18.15
CA THR A 274 3.49 9.58 18.01
C THR A 274 2.81 10.68 17.19
N PHE A 275 1.53 10.50 16.87
CA PHE A 275 0.71 11.54 16.25
C PHE A 275 -0.48 11.89 17.15
N ALA A 276 -0.67 13.19 17.37
CA ALA A 276 -1.77 13.69 18.16
C ALA A 276 -3.11 13.42 17.45
N ASN A 277 -4.07 12.94 18.22
CA ASN A 277 -5.44 12.70 17.79
C ASN A 277 -6.06 13.92 17.13
N GLY A 278 -6.75 13.71 16.00
CA GLY A 278 -7.49 14.72 15.24
C GLY A 278 -6.66 15.78 14.50
N THR A 279 -5.38 15.99 14.87
CA THR A 279 -4.52 17.04 14.29
C THR A 279 -3.30 16.50 13.56
N CYS A 280 -2.96 15.23 13.79
CA CYS A 280 -1.76 14.57 13.25
C CYS A 280 -0.44 15.24 13.67
N VAL A 281 -0.47 16.18 14.63
CA VAL A 281 0.74 16.86 15.11
C VAL A 281 1.67 15.84 15.72
N ILE A 282 2.93 15.85 15.29
CA ILE A 282 3.93 14.92 15.78
C ILE A 282 4.22 15.20 17.25
N GLY A 283 4.09 14.17 18.08
CA GLY A 283 4.43 14.16 19.49
C GLY A 283 5.71 13.37 19.78
N GLY A 284 6.33 13.64 20.92
CA GLY A 284 7.55 12.96 21.36
C GLY A 284 8.81 13.47 20.66
N THR A 285 9.95 12.87 21.02
CA THR A 285 11.27 13.22 20.46
C THR A 285 11.68 12.16 19.44
N ALA A 286 12.18 12.58 18.29
CA ALA A 286 12.74 11.66 17.30
C ALA A 286 13.96 10.94 17.88
N THR A 287 13.90 9.61 17.93
CA THR A 287 15.00 8.73 18.32
C THR A 287 15.56 8.01 17.10
N TYR A 288 16.87 7.78 17.15
CA TYR A 288 17.60 7.01 16.14
C TYR A 288 18.39 5.91 16.82
N GLU A 289 18.37 4.73 16.22
CA GLU A 289 19.32 3.67 16.52
C GLU A 289 20.58 3.88 15.68
N SER A 290 21.72 3.39 16.15
CA SER A 290 23.00 3.48 15.43
C SER A 290 23.72 2.15 15.44
N THR A 291 24.06 1.66 14.25
CA THR A 291 24.76 0.39 14.06
C THR A 291 26.08 0.66 13.35
N THR A 292 27.19 0.21 13.95
CA THR A 292 28.52 0.31 13.34
C THR A 292 28.64 -0.64 12.16
N VAL A 293 29.21 -0.15 11.05
CA VAL A 293 29.52 -0.95 9.88
C VAL A 293 30.94 -1.50 10.02
N SER A 294 31.10 -2.80 9.87
CA SER A 294 32.39 -3.49 9.90
C SER A 294 32.62 -4.18 8.55
N SER A 295 33.75 -3.89 7.91
CA SER A 295 34.11 -4.49 6.62
C SER A 295 33.01 -4.33 5.53
N GLY A 296 32.31 -3.19 5.53
CA GLY A 296 31.22 -2.91 4.60
C GLY A 296 29.92 -3.68 4.86
N ALA A 297 29.75 -4.27 6.04
CA ALA A 297 28.53 -4.97 6.45
C ALA A 297 28.07 -4.59 7.86
N ALA A 298 26.76 -4.76 8.12
CA ALA A 298 26.14 -4.58 9.43
C ALA A 298 24.93 -5.50 9.59
N SER A 299 24.63 -5.86 10.83
CA SER A 299 23.46 -6.68 11.19
C SER A 299 22.47 -5.86 12.01
N PHE A 300 21.18 -6.03 11.73
CA PHE A 300 20.08 -5.29 12.32
C PHE A 300 19.03 -6.25 12.85
N THR A 301 18.73 -6.16 14.15
CA THR A 301 17.68 -6.97 14.77
C THR A 301 16.32 -6.26 14.67
N VAL A 302 15.34 -6.96 14.13
CA VAL A 302 13.95 -6.49 14.00
C VAL A 302 13.03 -7.47 14.69
N LEU A 303 12.32 -7.02 15.73
CA LEU A 303 11.42 -7.90 16.48
C LEU A 303 10.17 -8.21 15.65
N ALA A 304 9.47 -9.28 16.01
CA ALA A 304 8.16 -9.60 15.45
C ALA A 304 7.23 -8.38 15.53
N SER A 305 6.47 -8.09 14.47
CA SER A 305 5.66 -6.88 14.35
C SER A 305 6.48 -5.58 14.42
N GLU A 306 7.59 -5.47 13.71
CA GLU A 306 8.37 -4.23 13.62
C GLU A 306 8.92 -4.01 12.21
N ALA A 307 9.23 -2.75 11.92
CA ALA A 307 10.01 -2.38 10.75
C ALA A 307 11.08 -1.36 11.12
N LEU A 308 12.16 -1.33 10.33
CA LEU A 308 13.31 -0.48 10.56
C LEU A 308 13.71 0.23 9.26
N VAL A 309 13.64 1.57 9.27
CA VAL A 309 14.08 2.42 8.16
C VAL A 309 15.52 2.84 8.43
N LEU A 310 16.43 2.40 7.56
CA LEU A 310 17.86 2.70 7.59
C LEU A 310 18.18 3.86 6.67
N TYR A 311 19.02 4.78 7.12
CA TYR A 311 19.52 5.90 6.31
C TYR A 311 20.93 5.55 5.82
N LEU A 312 21.09 5.42 4.50
CA LEU A 312 22.30 4.93 3.84
C LEU A 312 23.18 6.06 3.28
N GLN A 313 22.74 7.31 3.42
CA GLN A 313 23.46 8.53 3.07
C GLN A 313 23.28 9.59 4.17
#